data_AF-A0A1S2Q4T6-F1
#
_entry.id   AF-A0A1S2Q4T6-F1
#
_cell.length_a   1.000
_cell.length_b   1.000
_cell.length_c   1.000
_cell.angle_alpha   90.00
_cell.angle_beta   90.00
_cell.angle_gamma   90.00
#
_symmetry.space_group_name_H-M   'P 1'
#
loop_
_entity.id
_entity.type
_entity.pdbx_description
1 polymer ?
#
loop_
_entity_poly.entity_id
_entity_poly.type
_entity_poly.pdbx_seq_one_letter_code
_entity_poly.pdbx_strand_id
1 'polypeptide(L)'
;MNEQTFADLAGELMRSALDSWRTGNRRFAVFHAGLGCEHALKALLAHRNPLLVADSQTDQALRFRALGLDDSDGVKPLTEARTISMERAFKDAAIFMQGRMPVTKQQFDPLVQSRNGLTHLAWYNTKVTKQAVTTGIAVAEAVRAELGIPPAVFWGGYETVFNELTKVTAMPSLAGPLPTLEAAAETLAQQEAEHARRAVATAAIVARHTANLGSSNRTDDDQMAIAQVAGRTALWTALQTTGMRAQGETTALLEAYGLLPLAPRPDRIHGPSPAMYVRAHDAVVVKALVSSSVYKAFADACKEHNVLREALPSILIRNGRTVFHPNQCQTFLYWVECHACERLANVYGRKTRDFFATTPVSGNTSVVSAPTTLAARSLPITPSCTTVPRAP
;
A
#
# COMPACT_ATOMS: atom_id res chain seq x y z
N MET A 1 -14.15 -10.42 16.56
CA MET A 1 -12.96 -9.65 17.00
C MET A 1 -13.25 -9.13 18.38
N ASN A 2 -12.35 -9.37 19.33
CA ASN A 2 -12.47 -8.89 20.71
C ASN A 2 -11.23 -8.04 21.06
N GLU A 3 -11.31 -7.30 22.15
CA GLU A 3 -10.24 -6.49 22.73
C GLU A 3 -8.90 -7.23 22.75
N GLN A 4 -8.88 -8.45 23.28
CA GLN A 4 -7.67 -9.27 23.44
C GLN A 4 -6.92 -9.44 22.11
N THR A 5 -7.63 -9.78 21.03
CA THR A 5 -7.01 -9.96 19.70
C THR A 5 -6.32 -8.68 19.22
N PHE A 6 -6.95 -7.52 19.46
CA PHE A 6 -6.36 -6.23 19.10
C PHE A 6 -5.15 -5.89 19.98
N ALA A 7 -5.23 -6.17 21.28
CA ALA A 7 -4.15 -5.91 22.24
C ALA A 7 -2.92 -6.79 21.97
N ASP A 8 -3.11 -8.08 21.70
CA ASP A 8 -2.04 -9.02 21.40
C ASP A 8 -1.28 -8.61 20.13
N LEU A 9 -2.03 -8.35 19.05
CA LEU A 9 -1.46 -7.90 17.78
C LEU A 9 -0.78 -6.52 17.93
N ALA A 10 -1.33 -5.63 18.74
CA ALA A 10 -0.70 -4.35 19.04
C ALA A 10 0.66 -4.53 19.72
N GLY A 11 0.76 -5.42 20.71
CA GLY A 11 2.02 -5.75 21.39
C GLY A 11 3.05 -6.37 20.44
N GLU A 12 2.63 -7.34 19.62
CA GLU A 12 3.50 -7.97 18.60
C GLU A 12 4.07 -6.94 17.62
N LEU A 13 3.22 -6.08 17.08
CA LEU A 13 3.63 -5.04 16.14
C LEU A 13 4.52 -3.98 16.82
N MET A 14 4.24 -3.61 18.06
CA MET A 14 5.07 -2.67 18.79
C MET A 14 6.47 -3.21 19.09
N ARG A 15 6.59 -4.50 19.44
CA ARG A 15 7.89 -5.16 19.56
C ARG A 15 8.62 -5.22 18.23
N SER A 16 7.93 -5.57 17.15
CA SER A 16 8.48 -5.56 15.79
C SER A 16 8.99 -4.17 15.36
N ALA A 17 8.31 -3.10 15.80
CA ALA A 17 8.75 -1.73 15.59
C ALA A 17 10.07 -1.42 16.31
N LEU A 18 10.23 -1.92 17.54
CA LEU A 18 11.45 -1.76 18.35
C LEU A 18 12.60 -2.62 17.82
N ASP A 19 12.34 -3.84 17.34
CA ASP A 19 13.29 -4.68 16.62
C ASP A 19 13.81 -3.97 15.37
N SER A 20 12.91 -3.46 14.54
CA SER A 20 13.24 -2.66 13.36
C SER A 20 14.04 -1.40 13.71
N TRP A 21 13.67 -0.72 14.80
CA TRP A 21 14.41 0.44 15.27
C TRP A 21 15.83 0.07 15.72
N ARG A 22 15.95 -1.02 16.45
CA ARG A 22 17.22 -1.53 16.98
C ARG A 22 18.19 -1.94 15.88
N THR A 23 17.69 -2.54 14.81
CA THR A 23 18.49 -2.93 13.63
C THR A 23 18.75 -1.78 12.65
N GLY A 24 18.21 -0.60 12.93
CA GLY A 24 18.38 0.59 12.09
C GLY A 24 17.37 0.71 10.94
N ASN A 25 16.45 -0.24 10.76
CA ASN A 25 15.40 -0.13 9.75
C ASN A 25 14.28 0.81 10.22
N ARG A 26 14.49 2.09 9.92
CA ARG A 26 13.59 3.18 10.32
C ARG A 26 12.23 3.14 9.61
N ARG A 27 12.15 2.58 8.40
CA ARG A 27 10.89 2.50 7.63
C ARG A 27 9.94 1.48 8.26
N PHE A 28 10.45 0.29 8.54
CA PHE A 28 9.70 -0.76 9.22
C PHE A 28 9.30 -0.31 10.63
N ALA A 29 10.22 0.33 11.37
CA ALA A 29 9.90 0.87 12.69
C ALA A 29 8.69 1.82 12.67
N VAL A 30 8.63 2.77 11.73
CA VAL A 30 7.47 3.67 11.57
C VAL A 30 6.20 2.92 11.19
N PHE A 31 6.31 1.95 10.26
CA PHE A 31 5.16 1.20 9.80
C PHE A 31 4.54 0.36 10.92
N HIS A 32 5.36 -0.45 11.60
CA HIS A 32 4.92 -1.30 12.70
C HIS A 32 4.44 -0.47 13.89
N ALA A 33 5.11 0.64 14.24
CA ALA A 33 4.65 1.53 15.30
C ALA A 33 3.28 2.15 14.97
N GLY A 34 3.09 2.60 13.72
CA GLY A 34 1.79 3.14 13.28
C GLY A 34 0.69 2.10 13.36
N LEU A 35 0.94 0.88 12.87
CA LEU A 35 -0.05 -0.19 12.89
C LEU A 35 -0.32 -0.70 14.31
N GLY A 36 0.71 -0.95 15.10
CA GLY A 36 0.58 -1.35 16.50
C GLY A 36 -0.19 -0.31 17.32
N CYS A 37 0.04 0.98 17.07
CA CYS A 37 -0.73 2.06 17.68
C CYS A 37 -2.21 2.03 17.25
N GLU A 38 -2.49 1.81 15.97
CA GLU A 38 -3.87 1.67 15.48
C GLU A 38 -4.59 0.49 16.14
N HIS A 39 -3.94 -0.66 16.28
CA HIS A 39 -4.52 -1.81 16.97
C HIS A 39 -4.70 -1.57 18.47
N ALA A 40 -3.75 -0.91 19.15
CA ALA A 40 -3.91 -0.53 20.56
C ALA A 40 -5.14 0.36 20.76
N LEU A 41 -5.27 1.43 19.97
CA LEU A 41 -6.43 2.32 20.00
C LEU A 41 -7.75 1.56 19.78
N LYS A 42 -7.78 0.62 18.82
CA LYS A 42 -8.95 -0.23 18.58
C LYS A 42 -9.22 -1.22 19.71
N ALA A 43 -8.19 -1.73 20.40
CA ALA A 43 -8.35 -2.55 21.59
C ALA A 43 -9.12 -1.78 22.67
N LEU A 44 -8.73 -0.53 22.95
CA LEU A 44 -9.44 0.33 23.90
C LEU A 44 -10.91 0.55 23.51
N LEU A 45 -11.17 0.81 22.23
CA LEU A 45 -12.55 0.98 21.76
C LEU A 45 -13.36 -0.31 21.89
N ALA A 46 -12.78 -1.45 21.53
CA ALA A 46 -13.41 -2.76 21.64
C ALA A 46 -13.68 -3.15 23.10
N HIS A 47 -12.79 -2.78 24.04
CA HIS A 47 -12.99 -2.94 25.48
C HIS A 47 -14.25 -2.23 25.99
N ARG A 48 -14.56 -1.05 25.43
CA ARG A 48 -15.77 -0.29 25.76
C ARG A 48 -16.99 -0.85 25.05
N ASN A 49 -16.92 -1.04 23.74
CA ASN A 49 -17.96 -1.65 22.93
C ASN A 49 -17.37 -2.08 21.57
N PRO A 50 -17.45 -3.38 21.19
CA PRO A 50 -16.93 -3.88 19.90
C PRO A 50 -17.48 -3.17 18.65
N LEU A 51 -18.67 -2.56 18.71
CA LEU A 51 -19.22 -1.79 17.57
C LEU A 51 -18.45 -0.50 17.28
N LEU A 52 -17.68 0.02 18.25
CA LEU A 52 -16.90 1.25 18.08
C LEU A 52 -15.72 1.06 17.12
N VAL A 53 -15.30 -0.17 16.84
CA VAL A 53 -14.24 -0.42 15.84
C VAL A 53 -14.79 -0.54 14.41
N ALA A 54 -16.10 -0.70 14.23
CA ALA A 54 -16.72 -0.86 12.91
C ALA A 54 -16.82 0.48 12.17
N ASP A 55 -16.48 0.49 10.88
CA ASP A 55 -16.68 1.67 10.04
C ASP A 55 -18.18 1.94 9.85
N SER A 56 -18.67 3.05 10.40
CA SER A 56 -20.11 3.29 10.47
C SER A 56 -20.78 3.51 9.11
N GLN A 57 -20.00 3.82 8.07
CA GLN A 57 -20.52 4.09 6.73
C GLN A 57 -20.48 2.85 5.84
N THR A 58 -19.48 1.99 6.03
CA THR A 58 -19.18 0.93 5.06
C THR A 58 -19.20 -0.47 5.64
N ASP A 59 -19.19 -0.62 6.96
CA ASP A 59 -19.19 -1.92 7.59
C ASP A 59 -20.60 -2.43 7.89
N GLN A 60 -20.89 -3.59 7.34
CA GLN A 60 -22.05 -4.41 7.67
C GLN A 60 -21.62 -5.68 8.41
N ALA A 61 -20.45 -6.26 8.10
CA ALA A 61 -20.02 -7.54 8.65
C ALA A 61 -19.73 -7.50 10.16
N LEU A 62 -18.96 -6.53 10.67
CA LEU A 62 -18.69 -6.42 12.11
C LEU A 62 -19.95 -6.08 12.89
N ARG A 63 -20.81 -5.22 12.33
CA ARG A 63 -22.07 -4.84 12.98
C ARG A 63 -22.99 -6.02 13.22
N PHE A 64 -23.27 -6.81 12.18
CA PHE A 64 -24.14 -7.97 12.32
C PHE A 64 -23.51 -9.06 13.20
N ARG A 65 -22.19 -9.27 13.11
CA ARG A 65 -21.53 -10.21 14.02
C ARG A 65 -21.60 -9.78 15.48
N ALA A 66 -21.42 -8.48 15.78
CA ALA A 66 -21.52 -7.98 17.15
C ALA A 66 -22.93 -8.15 17.74
N LEU A 67 -23.95 -8.31 16.87
CA LEU A 67 -25.33 -8.62 17.25
C LEU A 67 -25.64 -10.14 17.29
N GLY A 68 -24.65 -11.01 17.00
CA GLY A 68 -24.85 -12.46 16.92
C GLY A 68 -25.61 -12.93 15.68
N LEU A 69 -25.57 -12.16 14.59
CA LEU A 69 -26.29 -12.41 13.34
C LEU A 69 -25.35 -12.80 12.19
N ASP A 70 -24.15 -13.30 12.48
CA ASP A 70 -23.15 -13.58 11.44
C ASP A 70 -23.53 -14.71 10.46
N ASP A 71 -24.40 -15.62 10.87
CA ASP A 71 -24.92 -16.70 10.02
C ASP A 71 -26.24 -16.34 9.30
N SER A 72 -26.70 -15.09 9.41
CA SER A 72 -27.96 -14.69 8.77
C SER A 72 -27.82 -14.50 7.27
N ASP A 73 -28.84 -14.91 6.51
CA ASP A 73 -28.88 -14.74 5.06
C ASP A 73 -28.66 -13.26 4.66
N GLY A 74 -27.72 -13.04 3.75
CA GLY A 74 -27.38 -11.70 3.26
C GLY A 74 -26.36 -10.94 4.11
N VAL A 75 -25.92 -11.47 5.26
CA VAL A 75 -24.84 -10.86 6.04
C VAL A 75 -23.49 -11.13 5.38
N LYS A 76 -22.70 -10.07 5.24
CA LYS A 76 -21.36 -10.16 4.65
C LYS A 76 -20.40 -10.91 5.58
N PRO A 77 -19.51 -11.75 5.02
CA PRO A 77 -18.52 -12.46 5.83
C PRO A 77 -17.55 -11.49 6.50
N LEU A 78 -16.98 -11.88 7.66
CA LEU A 78 -15.98 -11.10 8.39
C LEU A 78 -14.76 -10.72 7.54
N THR A 79 -14.45 -11.48 6.50
CA THR A 79 -13.38 -11.17 5.54
C THR A 79 -13.59 -9.83 4.82
N GLU A 80 -14.84 -9.38 4.72
CA GLU A 80 -15.21 -8.09 4.14
C GLU A 80 -15.36 -6.97 5.19
N ALA A 81 -15.09 -7.26 6.46
CA ALA A 81 -15.17 -6.29 7.54
C ALA A 81 -14.29 -5.06 7.27
N ARG A 82 -14.84 -3.89 7.57
CA ARG A 82 -14.16 -2.60 7.53
C ARG A 82 -14.12 -2.03 8.93
N THR A 83 -12.92 -1.83 9.44
CA THR A 83 -12.74 -1.10 10.69
C THR A 83 -12.54 0.38 10.43
N ILE A 84 -12.82 1.21 11.41
CA ILE A 84 -12.45 2.62 11.41
C ILE A 84 -10.95 2.83 11.15
N SER A 85 -10.59 3.98 10.60
CA SER A 85 -9.19 4.37 10.37
C SER A 85 -8.46 4.70 11.68
N MET A 86 -7.13 4.67 11.66
CA MET A 86 -6.28 5.13 12.77
C MET A 86 -6.65 6.53 13.28
N GLU A 87 -6.96 7.46 12.37
CA GLU A 87 -7.32 8.82 12.74
C GLU A 87 -8.62 8.87 13.54
N ARG A 88 -9.63 8.11 13.09
CA ARG A 88 -10.91 8.00 13.79
C ARG A 88 -10.74 7.27 15.11
N ALA A 89 -9.96 6.19 15.14
CA ALA A 89 -9.67 5.43 16.35
C ALA A 89 -9.01 6.30 17.42
N PHE A 90 -8.06 7.16 17.04
CA PHE A 90 -7.43 8.11 17.96
C PHE A 90 -8.43 9.13 18.53
N LYS A 91 -9.24 9.74 17.66
CA LYS A 91 -10.27 10.71 18.07
C LYS A 91 -11.25 10.10 19.08
N ASP A 92 -11.75 8.90 18.79
CA ASP A 92 -12.72 8.24 19.65
C ASP A 92 -12.06 7.75 20.95
N ALA A 93 -10.86 7.17 20.90
CA ALA A 93 -10.12 6.75 22.08
C ALA A 93 -9.82 7.92 23.05
N ALA A 94 -9.47 9.10 22.51
CA ALA A 94 -9.20 10.28 23.32
C ALA A 94 -10.41 10.72 24.16
N ILE A 95 -11.64 10.52 23.66
CA ILE A 95 -12.87 10.77 24.42
C ILE A 95 -12.95 9.83 25.63
N PHE A 96 -12.71 8.53 25.42
CA PHE A 96 -12.76 7.53 26.50
C PHE A 96 -11.63 7.68 27.52
N MET A 97 -10.47 8.17 27.09
CA MET A 97 -9.33 8.41 27.98
C MET A 97 -9.46 9.70 28.81
N GLN A 98 -10.45 10.56 28.54
CA GLN A 98 -10.78 11.74 29.38
C GLN A 98 -9.56 12.59 29.78
N GLY A 99 -8.71 12.92 28.80
CA GLY A 99 -7.49 13.73 29.03
C GLY A 99 -6.24 12.93 29.39
N ARG A 100 -6.32 11.60 29.57
CA ARG A 100 -5.15 10.72 29.78
C ARG A 100 -4.41 10.36 28.49
N MET A 101 -4.90 10.78 27.32
CA MET A 101 -4.20 10.60 26.05
C MET A 101 -2.93 11.47 26.05
N PRO A 102 -1.73 10.91 25.84
CA PRO A 102 -0.47 11.62 26.10
C PRO A 102 -0.10 12.67 25.05
N VAL A 103 -0.83 12.72 23.94
CA VAL A 103 -0.57 13.61 22.81
C VAL A 103 -1.86 14.22 22.29
N THR A 104 -1.77 15.40 21.70
CA THR A 104 -2.88 16.02 20.96
C THR A 104 -3.01 15.41 19.56
N LYS A 105 -4.14 15.67 18.90
CA LYS A 105 -4.35 15.25 17.50
C LYS A 105 -3.25 15.79 16.57
N GLN A 106 -2.86 17.05 16.74
CA GLN A 106 -1.80 17.66 15.93
C GLN A 106 -0.44 16.97 16.12
N GLN A 107 -0.14 16.53 17.35
CA GLN A 107 1.08 15.76 17.64
C GLN A 107 1.01 14.32 17.13
N PHE A 108 -0.20 13.77 16.96
CA PHE A 108 -0.45 12.43 16.41
C PHE A 108 -0.36 12.37 14.88
N ASP A 109 -0.68 13.45 14.19
CA ASP A 109 -0.73 13.52 12.72
C ASP A 109 0.53 13.06 11.98
N PRO A 110 1.76 13.39 12.43
CA PRO A 110 2.98 12.89 11.80
C PRO A 110 3.05 11.36 11.72
N LEU A 111 2.53 10.64 12.73
CA LEU A 111 2.48 9.17 12.70
C LEU A 111 1.50 8.67 11.64
N VAL A 112 0.28 9.22 11.62
CA VAL A 112 -0.77 8.86 10.66
C VAL A 112 -0.26 9.10 9.23
N GLN A 113 0.31 10.27 8.97
CA GLN A 113 0.83 10.65 7.66
C GLN A 113 2.01 9.78 7.25
N SER A 114 2.94 9.48 8.15
CA SER A 114 4.10 8.66 7.84
C SER A 114 3.71 7.21 7.54
N ARG A 115 2.83 6.61 8.36
CA ARG A 115 2.31 5.26 8.11
C ARG A 115 1.51 5.21 6.81
N ASN A 116 0.62 6.17 6.57
CA ASN A 116 -0.17 6.18 5.34
C ASN A 116 0.70 6.43 4.11
N GLY A 117 1.68 7.33 4.21
CA GLY A 117 2.70 7.56 3.20
C GLY A 117 3.40 6.27 2.81
N LEU A 118 3.89 5.51 3.79
CA LEU A 118 4.53 4.21 3.55
C LEU A 118 3.57 3.18 2.92
N THR A 119 2.36 3.08 3.46
CA THR A 119 1.39 2.02 3.11
C THR A 119 0.70 2.24 1.77
N HIS A 120 0.50 3.50 1.37
CA HIS A 120 -0.35 3.87 0.24
C HIS A 120 0.40 4.57 -0.88
N LEU A 121 1.40 5.39 -0.53
CA LEU A 121 2.17 6.18 -1.46
C LEU A 121 3.59 5.68 -1.63
N ALA A 122 3.97 4.66 -0.84
CA ALA A 122 5.32 4.16 -0.77
C ALA A 122 6.32 5.34 -0.50
N TRP A 123 5.87 6.32 0.27
CA TRP A 123 6.62 7.55 0.57
C TRP A 123 7.08 7.55 2.02
N TYR A 124 8.33 7.96 2.24
CA TYR A 124 8.97 7.94 3.55
C TYR A 124 9.69 9.25 3.83
N ASN A 125 9.37 9.87 4.97
CA ASN A 125 10.00 11.11 5.42
C ASN A 125 10.91 10.84 6.62
N THR A 126 12.22 10.87 6.37
CA THR A 126 13.26 10.66 7.38
C THR A 126 13.24 11.70 8.49
N LYS A 127 12.79 12.94 8.21
CA LYS A 127 12.83 14.05 9.18
C LYS A 127 11.86 13.86 10.35
N VAL A 128 10.75 13.15 10.15
CA VAL A 128 9.69 12.95 11.16
C VAL A 128 9.69 11.53 11.73
N THR A 129 10.60 10.67 11.29
CA THR A 129 10.59 9.23 11.65
C THR A 129 10.68 9.01 13.16
N LYS A 130 11.69 9.62 13.81
CA LYS A 130 11.87 9.47 15.26
C LYS A 130 10.63 9.94 16.02
N GLN A 131 10.11 11.11 15.64
CA GLN A 131 8.90 11.67 16.22
C GLN A 131 7.69 10.73 16.05
N ALA A 132 7.46 10.22 14.84
CA ALA A 132 6.37 9.30 14.55
C ALA A 132 6.43 8.04 15.43
N VAL A 133 7.60 7.39 15.50
CA VAL A 133 7.80 6.18 16.32
C VAL A 133 7.59 6.47 17.80
N THR A 134 8.21 7.53 18.34
CA THR A 134 8.04 7.91 19.75
C THR A 134 6.58 8.26 20.08
N THR A 135 5.87 8.97 19.20
CA THR A 135 4.44 9.26 19.37
C THR A 135 3.62 7.97 19.40
N GLY A 136 3.87 7.03 18.50
CA GLY A 136 3.17 5.74 18.47
C GLY A 136 3.38 4.93 19.74
N ILE A 137 4.62 4.86 20.22
CA ILE A 137 4.98 4.20 21.47
C ILE A 137 4.25 4.84 22.66
N ALA A 138 4.28 6.17 22.77
CA ALA A 138 3.63 6.89 23.87
C ALA A 138 2.12 6.62 23.90
N VAL A 139 1.44 6.68 22.75
CA VAL A 139 0.00 6.39 22.66
C VAL A 139 -0.30 4.93 23.02
N ALA A 140 0.44 3.97 22.48
CA ALA A 140 0.21 2.56 22.79
C ALA A 140 0.49 2.24 24.26
N GLU A 141 1.51 2.85 24.87
CA GLU A 141 1.79 2.71 26.29
C GLU A 141 0.65 3.23 27.17
N ALA A 142 0.11 4.41 26.84
CA ALA A 142 -1.00 4.98 27.59
C ALA A 142 -2.28 4.13 27.44
N VAL A 143 -2.52 3.57 26.25
CA VAL A 143 -3.64 2.66 26.01
C VAL A 143 -3.44 1.32 26.72
N ARG A 144 -2.24 0.74 26.68
CA ARG A 144 -1.89 -0.47 27.43
C ARG A 144 -2.16 -0.29 28.92
N ALA A 145 -1.73 0.83 29.49
CA ALA A 145 -1.96 1.17 30.88
C ALA A 145 -3.45 1.29 31.21
N GLU A 146 -4.23 1.96 30.36
CA GLU A 146 -5.69 2.10 30.51
C GLU A 146 -6.41 0.74 30.46
N LEU A 147 -5.92 -0.20 29.65
CA LEU A 147 -6.43 -1.58 29.55
C LEU A 147 -5.93 -2.50 30.68
N GLY A 148 -5.05 -2.03 31.56
CA GLY A 148 -4.50 -2.84 32.66
C GLY A 148 -3.60 -4.00 32.21
N ILE A 149 -3.11 -3.98 30.96
CA ILE A 149 -2.26 -5.06 30.42
C ILE A 149 -0.85 -4.93 31.03
N PRO A 150 -0.26 -5.96 31.67
CA PRO A 150 1.08 -5.84 32.25
C PRO A 150 2.15 -5.43 31.22
N PRO A 151 3.10 -4.53 31.56
CA PRO A 151 4.14 -4.09 30.62
C PRO A 151 4.97 -5.24 30.06
N ALA A 152 5.36 -6.22 30.89
CA ALA A 152 6.04 -7.44 30.46
C ALA A 152 5.30 -8.21 29.34
N VAL A 153 3.97 -8.25 29.38
CA VAL A 153 3.14 -8.96 28.37
C VAL A 153 3.11 -8.18 27.05
N PHE A 154 2.98 -6.86 27.12
CA PHE A 154 2.84 -6.01 25.93
C PHE A 154 4.19 -5.69 25.27
N TRP A 155 5.21 -5.35 26.05
CA TRP A 155 6.54 -4.95 25.54
C TRP A 155 7.55 -6.11 25.51
N GLY A 156 7.30 -7.21 26.21
CA GLY A 156 8.21 -8.35 26.26
C GLY A 156 9.61 -7.94 26.74
N GLY A 157 10.65 -8.37 26.03
CA GLY A 157 12.04 -8.03 26.34
C GLY A 157 12.38 -6.52 26.25
N TYR A 158 11.45 -5.68 25.81
CA TYR A 158 11.62 -4.22 25.74
C TYR A 158 11.02 -3.47 26.93
N GLU A 159 10.40 -4.15 27.90
CA GLU A 159 9.65 -3.56 29.02
C GLU A 159 10.39 -2.40 29.71
N THR A 160 11.71 -2.49 29.88
CA THR A 160 12.49 -1.49 30.63
C THR A 160 13.08 -0.38 29.76
N VAL A 161 12.95 -0.46 28.43
CA VAL A 161 13.66 0.41 27.47
C VAL A 161 12.80 0.97 26.34
N PHE A 162 11.55 0.52 26.17
CA PHE A 162 10.70 0.89 25.03
C PHE A 162 10.53 2.41 24.84
N ASN A 163 10.54 3.17 25.94
CA ASN A 163 10.39 4.63 25.96
C ASN A 163 11.68 5.39 25.57
N GLU A 164 12.81 4.71 25.46
CA GLU A 164 14.12 5.29 25.15
C GLU A 164 14.76 4.61 23.94
N LEU A 165 14.45 5.11 22.75
CA LEU A 165 14.92 4.61 21.46
C LEU A 165 16.46 4.49 21.34
N THR A 166 17.22 5.27 22.11
CA THR A 166 18.68 5.14 22.22
C THR A 166 19.09 3.87 22.97
N LYS A 167 18.42 3.54 24.08
CA LYS A 167 18.63 2.29 24.82
C LYS A 167 18.21 1.07 24.00
N VAL A 168 17.10 1.17 23.27
CA VAL A 168 16.66 0.14 22.32
C VAL A 168 17.75 -0.18 21.28
N THR A 169 18.41 0.86 20.75
CA THR A 169 19.50 0.70 19.79
C THR A 169 20.74 0.04 20.41
N ALA A 170 21.00 0.26 21.70
CA ALA A 170 22.13 -0.31 22.41
C ALA A 170 21.94 -1.77 22.84
N MET A 171 20.74 -2.34 22.68
CA MET A 171 20.48 -3.74 23.04
C MET A 171 21.24 -4.72 22.12
N PRO A 172 21.82 -5.81 22.67
CA PRO A 172 22.64 -6.76 21.91
C PRO A 172 21.82 -7.52 20.86
N SER A 173 22.16 -7.41 19.57
CA SER A 173 21.47 -8.01 18.40
C SER A 173 20.96 -9.45 18.63
N LEU A 174 19.74 -9.76 18.19
CA LEU A 174 19.08 -11.07 18.35
C LEU A 174 19.60 -12.14 17.37
N ALA A 175 20.78 -11.94 16.77
CA ALA A 175 21.18 -12.54 15.49
C ALA A 175 21.12 -14.08 15.40
N GLY A 176 20.49 -14.57 14.33
CA GLY A 176 20.79 -15.83 13.64
C GLY A 176 21.53 -15.57 12.31
N PRO A 177 21.86 -16.62 11.51
CA PRO A 177 22.77 -16.53 10.35
C PRO A 177 22.19 -15.85 9.08
N LEU A 178 20.90 -15.54 9.02
CA LEU A 178 20.29 -14.81 7.90
C LEU A 178 20.35 -13.29 8.15
N PRO A 179 20.52 -12.44 7.12
CA PRO A 179 20.25 -11.01 7.24
C PRO A 179 18.83 -10.83 7.77
N THR A 180 18.56 -9.78 8.55
CA THR A 180 17.17 -9.50 8.90
C THR A 180 16.36 -9.22 7.62
N LEU A 181 15.08 -9.59 7.60
CA LEU A 181 14.20 -9.38 6.44
C LEU A 181 14.30 -7.95 5.93
N GLU A 182 14.32 -7.01 6.87
CA GLU A 182 14.49 -5.59 6.68
C GLU A 182 15.73 -5.24 5.85
N ALA A 183 16.89 -5.77 6.23
CA ALA A 183 18.16 -5.50 5.57
C ALA A 183 18.20 -6.13 4.17
N ALA A 184 17.66 -7.34 4.03
CA ALA A 184 17.53 -7.99 2.73
C ALA A 184 16.58 -7.23 1.80
N ALA A 185 15.46 -6.73 2.32
CA ALA A 185 14.50 -5.94 1.57
C ALA A 185 15.06 -4.57 1.13
N GLU A 186 15.85 -3.91 1.99
CA GLU A 186 16.55 -2.67 1.61
C GLU A 186 17.61 -2.90 0.53
N THR A 187 18.37 -3.99 0.65
CA THR A 187 19.36 -4.39 -0.36
C THR A 187 18.69 -4.65 -1.71
N LEU A 188 17.60 -5.43 -1.71
CA LEU A 188 16.82 -5.69 -2.91
C LEU A 188 16.26 -4.39 -3.50
N ALA A 189 15.68 -3.52 -2.66
CA ALA A 189 15.12 -2.25 -3.13
C ALA A 189 16.18 -1.34 -3.78
N GLN A 190 17.43 -1.33 -3.29
CA GLN A 190 18.54 -0.61 -3.89
C GLN A 190 18.96 -1.22 -5.23
N GLN A 191 19.07 -2.55 -5.30
CA GLN A 191 19.40 -3.27 -6.53
C GLN A 191 18.35 -3.00 -7.61
N GLU A 192 17.06 -3.17 -7.30
CA GLU A 192 15.98 -2.95 -8.26
C GLU A 192 15.84 -1.47 -8.67
N ALA A 193 16.10 -0.53 -7.75
CA ALA A 193 16.17 0.90 -8.09
C ALA A 193 17.27 1.18 -9.12
N GLU A 194 18.44 0.56 -8.98
CA GLU A 194 19.53 0.72 -9.93
C GLU A 194 19.24 0.06 -11.27
N HIS A 195 18.61 -1.12 -11.28
CA HIS A 195 18.10 -1.74 -12.51
C HIS A 195 17.07 -0.84 -13.23
N ALA A 196 16.22 -0.15 -12.48
CA ALA A 196 15.26 0.81 -13.04
C ALA A 196 15.94 1.98 -13.74
N ARG A 197 17.01 2.56 -13.15
CA ARG A 197 17.81 3.62 -13.79
C ARG A 197 18.41 3.14 -15.11
N ARG A 198 19.04 1.96 -15.10
CA ARG A 198 19.63 1.37 -16.32
C ARG A 198 18.60 1.12 -17.42
N ALA A 199 17.40 0.67 -17.06
CA ALA A 199 16.32 0.45 -18.01
C ALA A 199 15.85 1.77 -18.66
N VAL A 200 15.76 2.86 -17.88
CA VAL A 200 15.42 4.19 -18.40
C VAL A 200 16.50 4.71 -19.34
N ALA A 201 17.78 4.56 -18.98
CA ALA A 201 18.89 4.95 -19.84
C ALA A 201 18.86 4.18 -21.18
N THR A 202 18.59 2.88 -21.13
CA THR A 202 18.42 2.03 -22.32
C THR A 202 17.22 2.50 -23.16
N ALA A 203 16.08 2.79 -22.52
CA ALA A 203 14.91 3.32 -23.22
C ALA A 203 15.19 4.66 -23.91
N ALA A 204 15.97 5.54 -23.29
CA ALA A 204 16.34 6.83 -23.88
C ALA A 204 17.19 6.65 -25.14
N ILE A 205 18.14 5.71 -25.11
CA ILE A 205 18.99 5.35 -26.26
C ILE A 205 18.12 4.79 -27.39
N VAL A 206 17.25 3.81 -27.09
CA VAL A 206 16.35 3.20 -28.08
C VAL A 206 15.40 4.22 -28.68
N ALA A 207 14.78 5.08 -27.87
CA ALA A 207 13.88 6.12 -28.34
C ALA A 207 14.58 7.08 -29.30
N ARG A 208 15.80 7.52 -28.97
CA ARG A 208 16.60 8.43 -29.80
C ARG A 208 17.00 7.78 -31.13
N HIS A 209 17.51 6.56 -31.09
CA HIS A 209 17.85 5.84 -32.32
C HIS A 209 16.63 5.65 -33.22
N THR A 210 15.50 5.22 -32.64
CA THR A 210 14.25 5.01 -33.39
C THR A 210 13.74 6.31 -34.01
N ALA A 211 13.79 7.42 -33.27
CA ALA A 211 13.42 8.73 -33.79
C ALA A 211 14.30 9.13 -34.98
N ASN A 212 15.60 8.89 -34.92
CA ASN A 212 16.55 9.30 -35.95
C ASN A 212 16.61 8.38 -37.18
N LEU A 213 16.04 7.17 -37.11
CA LEU A 213 15.98 6.27 -38.27
C LEU A 213 15.21 6.93 -39.41
N GLY A 214 15.88 7.24 -40.53
CA GLY A 214 15.25 7.83 -41.71
C GLY A 214 14.83 9.29 -41.56
N SER A 215 15.44 10.04 -40.65
CA SER A 215 15.08 11.44 -40.38
C SER A 215 15.36 12.40 -41.55
N SER A 216 16.23 12.04 -42.50
CA SER A 216 16.61 12.92 -43.62
C SER A 216 15.47 13.27 -44.58
N ASN A 217 14.38 12.51 -44.56
CA ASN A 217 13.28 12.63 -45.53
C ASN A 217 11.95 13.03 -44.88
N ARG A 218 11.97 13.48 -43.61
CA ARG A 218 10.76 13.79 -42.83
C ARG A 218 10.59 15.28 -42.63
N THR A 219 9.33 15.70 -42.49
CA THR A 219 9.02 17.03 -41.96
C THR A 219 9.34 17.11 -40.47
N ASP A 220 9.51 18.32 -39.94
CA ASP A 220 9.75 18.52 -38.50
C ASP A 220 8.59 17.98 -37.63
N ASP A 221 7.35 18.11 -38.12
CA ASP A 221 6.15 17.60 -37.45
C ASP A 221 6.15 16.07 -37.39
N ASP A 222 6.47 15.39 -38.50
CA ASP A 222 6.59 13.94 -38.54
C ASP A 222 7.70 13.45 -37.61
N GLN A 223 8.83 14.16 -37.60
CA GLN A 223 9.96 13.84 -36.75
C GLN A 223 9.62 13.98 -35.25
N MET A 224 8.89 15.04 -34.89
CA MET A 224 8.40 15.24 -33.52
C MET A 224 7.39 14.15 -33.12
N ALA A 225 6.44 13.81 -33.99
CA ALA A 225 5.44 12.76 -33.73
C ALA A 225 6.11 11.39 -33.51
N ILE A 226 7.09 11.04 -34.34
CA ILE A 226 7.84 9.78 -34.21
C ILE A 226 8.67 9.77 -32.93
N ALA A 227 9.34 10.88 -32.58
CA ALA A 227 10.09 10.98 -31.34
C ALA A 227 9.19 10.78 -30.11
N GLN A 228 7.98 11.33 -30.10
CA GLN A 228 7.01 11.13 -29.02
C GLN A 228 6.53 9.68 -28.93
N VAL A 229 6.21 9.03 -30.06
CA VAL A 229 5.77 7.62 -30.09
C VAL A 229 6.91 6.68 -29.65
N ALA A 230 8.13 6.92 -30.14
CA ALA A 230 9.31 6.16 -29.77
C ALA A 230 9.62 6.31 -28.27
N GLY A 231 9.58 7.54 -27.75
CA GLY A 231 9.75 7.83 -26.32
C GLY A 231 8.74 7.10 -25.46
N ARG A 232 7.44 7.18 -25.80
CA ARG A 232 6.37 6.49 -25.07
C ARG A 232 6.53 4.98 -25.08
N THR A 233 6.84 4.40 -26.23
CA THR A 233 6.95 2.94 -26.41
C THR A 233 8.15 2.38 -25.65
N ALA A 234 9.31 3.04 -25.75
CA ALA A 234 10.50 2.65 -25.04
C ALA A 234 10.31 2.79 -23.52
N LEU A 235 9.70 3.89 -23.07
CA LEU A 235 9.44 4.14 -21.66
C LEU A 235 8.45 3.11 -21.07
N TRP A 236 7.38 2.79 -21.81
CA TRP A 236 6.43 1.75 -21.41
C TRP A 236 7.11 0.39 -21.25
N THR A 237 7.98 0.03 -22.19
CA THR A 237 8.71 -1.25 -22.15
C THR A 237 9.65 -1.32 -20.96
N ALA A 238 10.40 -0.24 -20.68
CA ALA A 238 11.26 -0.16 -19.50
C ALA A 238 10.45 -0.26 -18.20
N LEU A 239 9.28 0.37 -18.14
CA LEU A 239 8.39 0.30 -16.98
C LEU A 239 7.91 -1.13 -16.71
N GLN A 240 7.45 -1.82 -17.76
CA GLN A 240 6.92 -3.19 -17.64
C GLN A 240 8.00 -4.18 -17.23
N THR A 241 9.17 -4.13 -17.89
CA THR A 241 10.29 -5.04 -17.60
C THR A 241 10.85 -4.84 -16.19
N THR A 242 11.01 -3.59 -15.74
CA THR A 242 11.49 -3.30 -14.37
C THR A 242 10.46 -3.66 -13.31
N GLY A 243 9.17 -3.40 -13.57
CA GLY A 243 8.08 -3.79 -12.68
C GLY A 243 7.97 -5.30 -12.48
N MET A 244 7.94 -6.07 -13.57
CA MET A 244 7.86 -7.54 -13.50
C MET A 244 9.05 -8.16 -12.77
N ARG A 245 10.27 -7.67 -13.06
CA ARG A 245 11.48 -8.15 -12.41
C ARG A 245 11.45 -7.86 -10.91
N ALA A 246 11.18 -6.61 -10.52
CA ALA A 246 11.11 -6.22 -9.11
C ALA A 246 10.06 -7.03 -8.35
N GLN A 247 8.91 -7.34 -8.98
CA GLN A 247 7.88 -8.21 -8.42
C GLN A 247 8.37 -9.66 -8.22
N GLY A 248 9.06 -10.22 -9.21
CA GLY A 248 9.63 -11.58 -9.14
C GLY A 248 10.64 -11.70 -8.01
N GLU A 249 11.63 -10.81 -7.96
CA GLU A 249 12.66 -10.80 -6.93
C GLU A 249 12.09 -10.55 -5.53
N THR A 250 11.09 -9.66 -5.41
CA THR A 250 10.39 -9.43 -4.13
C THR A 250 9.65 -10.68 -3.67
N THR A 251 9.00 -11.40 -4.59
CA THR A 251 8.32 -12.66 -4.26
C THR A 251 9.32 -13.69 -3.76
N ALA A 252 10.42 -13.88 -4.47
CA ALA A 252 11.48 -14.81 -4.08
C ALA A 252 12.07 -14.49 -2.69
N LEU A 253 12.30 -13.19 -2.40
CA LEU A 253 12.74 -12.77 -1.07
C LEU A 253 11.72 -13.13 0.01
N LEU A 254 10.44 -12.84 -0.23
CA LEU A 254 9.39 -13.14 0.74
C LEU A 254 9.19 -14.65 0.97
N GLU A 255 9.36 -15.48 -0.06
CA GLU A 255 9.35 -16.94 0.06
C GLU A 255 10.55 -17.44 0.88
N ALA A 256 11.75 -16.89 0.64
CA ALA A 256 12.97 -17.25 1.37
C ALA A 256 12.87 -16.97 2.88
N TYR A 257 12.10 -15.94 3.28
CA TYR A 257 11.81 -15.60 4.67
C TYR A 257 10.53 -16.26 5.22
N GLY A 258 9.90 -17.16 4.47
CA GLY A 258 8.68 -17.85 4.88
C GLY A 258 7.48 -16.92 5.04
N LEU A 259 7.48 -15.75 4.43
CA LEU A 259 6.34 -14.81 4.41
C LEU A 259 5.34 -15.15 3.30
N LEU A 260 5.82 -15.80 2.24
CA LEU A 260 5.01 -16.36 1.16
C LEU A 260 5.23 -17.88 0.99
N PRO A 261 4.24 -18.62 0.45
CA PRO A 261 2.88 -18.15 0.19
C PRO A 261 2.13 -17.89 1.51
N LEU A 262 1.21 -16.91 1.49
CA LEU A 262 0.21 -16.80 2.55
C LEU A 262 -0.78 -17.95 2.33
N ALA A 263 -1.14 -18.65 3.41
CA ALA A 263 -2.15 -19.70 3.30
C ALA A 263 -3.41 -19.11 2.65
N PRO A 264 -3.98 -19.75 1.61
CA PRO A 264 -5.30 -19.37 1.12
C PRO A 264 -6.22 -19.41 2.34
N ARG A 265 -6.94 -18.31 2.63
CA ARG A 265 -7.71 -18.16 3.88
C ARG A 265 -8.48 -19.46 4.15
N PRO A 266 -8.09 -20.24 5.17
CA PRO A 266 -8.86 -21.40 5.55
C PRO A 266 -10.14 -20.83 6.16
N ASP A 267 -11.24 -20.96 5.41
CA ASP A 267 -12.60 -20.92 5.93
C ASP A 267 -13.07 -19.58 6.55
N ARG A 268 -14.27 -19.14 6.15
CA ARG A 268 -14.92 -17.88 6.57
C ARG A 268 -15.14 -17.76 8.09
N ILE A 269 -14.86 -18.80 8.85
CA ILE A 269 -15.27 -19.00 10.24
C ILE A 269 -14.16 -18.57 11.21
N HIS A 270 -12.88 -18.64 10.82
CA HIS A 270 -11.76 -18.32 11.70
C HIS A 270 -10.90 -17.21 11.10
N GLY A 271 -10.81 -16.09 11.83
CA GLY A 271 -9.94 -14.98 11.42
C GLY A 271 -8.48 -15.44 11.36
N PRO A 272 -7.63 -14.76 10.57
CA PRO A 272 -6.21 -15.05 10.54
C PRO A 272 -5.60 -15.07 11.94
N SER A 273 -4.67 -15.99 12.20
CA SER A 273 -3.86 -15.91 13.42
C SER A 273 -3.06 -14.60 13.45
N PRO A 274 -2.75 -14.03 14.64
CA PRO A 274 -1.91 -12.85 14.76
C PRO A 274 -0.58 -12.97 13.99
N ALA A 275 0.06 -14.14 14.07
CA ALA A 275 1.26 -14.44 13.31
C ALA A 275 1.07 -14.35 11.78
N MET A 276 -0.09 -14.77 11.24
CA MET A 276 -0.38 -14.61 9.81
C MET A 276 -0.58 -13.14 9.43
N TYR A 277 -1.20 -12.34 10.31
CA TYR A 277 -1.32 -10.89 10.10
C TYR A 277 0.06 -10.22 10.03
N VAL A 278 0.96 -10.53 10.97
CA VAL A 278 2.32 -9.99 10.99
C VAL A 278 3.05 -10.35 9.69
N ARG A 279 3.02 -11.63 9.27
CA ARG A 279 3.63 -12.06 8.00
C ARG A 279 3.07 -11.33 6.78
N ALA A 280 1.75 -11.19 6.70
CA ALA A 280 1.09 -10.47 5.62
C ALA A 280 1.47 -8.98 5.60
N HIS A 281 1.60 -8.37 6.78
CA HIS A 281 2.02 -6.99 6.92
C HIS A 281 3.47 -6.79 6.49
N ASP A 282 4.39 -7.63 6.94
CA ASP A 282 5.80 -7.56 6.53
C ASP A 282 5.94 -7.72 5.02
N ALA A 283 5.19 -8.65 4.42
CA ALA A 283 5.13 -8.80 2.98
C ALA A 283 4.66 -7.52 2.25
N VAL A 284 3.68 -6.80 2.80
CA VAL A 284 3.23 -5.50 2.26
C VAL A 284 4.33 -4.44 2.38
N VAL A 285 5.04 -4.38 3.51
CA VAL A 285 6.10 -3.39 3.71
C VAL A 285 7.25 -3.62 2.74
N VAL A 286 7.73 -4.86 2.60
CA VAL A 286 8.79 -5.21 1.64
C VAL A 286 8.37 -4.81 0.23
N LYS A 287 7.15 -5.16 -0.18
CA LYS A 287 6.62 -4.79 -1.50
C LYS A 287 6.58 -3.27 -1.71
N ALA A 288 6.06 -2.52 -0.75
CA ALA A 288 6.03 -1.06 -0.81
C ALA A 288 7.44 -0.44 -0.82
N LEU A 289 8.38 -1.03 -0.07
CA LEU A 289 9.76 -0.59 -0.01
C LEU A 289 10.46 -0.75 -1.36
N VAL A 290 10.39 -1.93 -1.98
CA VAL A 290 11.00 -2.19 -3.28
C VAL A 290 10.33 -1.31 -4.33
N SER A 291 9.00 -1.28 -4.35
CA SER A 291 8.25 -0.57 -5.38
C SER A 291 8.44 0.94 -5.34
N SER A 292 8.48 1.56 -4.16
CA SER A 292 8.80 2.99 -4.02
C SER A 292 10.18 3.33 -4.55
N SER A 293 11.15 2.49 -4.21
CA SER A 293 12.55 2.71 -4.56
C SER A 293 12.73 2.62 -6.08
N VAL A 294 12.10 1.61 -6.70
CA VAL A 294 12.04 1.46 -8.16
C VAL A 294 11.34 2.65 -8.82
N TYR A 295 10.13 3.01 -8.38
CA TYR A 295 9.37 4.12 -8.94
C TYR A 295 10.14 5.44 -8.86
N LYS A 296 10.71 5.75 -7.69
CA LYS A 296 11.49 6.97 -7.49
C LYS A 296 12.70 7.01 -8.41
N ALA A 297 13.49 5.94 -8.44
CA ALA A 297 14.69 5.88 -9.28
C ALA A 297 14.34 5.97 -10.78
N PHE A 298 13.26 5.32 -11.21
CA PHE A 298 12.74 5.40 -12.56
C PHE A 298 12.31 6.82 -12.93
N ALA A 299 11.51 7.47 -12.08
CA ALA A 299 11.02 8.82 -12.32
C ALA A 299 12.14 9.86 -12.30
N ASP A 300 13.13 9.71 -11.41
CA ASP A 300 14.30 10.60 -11.35
C ASP A 300 15.17 10.44 -12.62
N ALA A 301 15.47 9.21 -13.05
CA ALA A 301 16.22 8.97 -14.28
C ALA A 301 15.51 9.50 -15.54
N CYS A 302 14.18 9.48 -15.59
CA CYS A 302 13.43 10.05 -16.72
C CYS A 302 13.64 11.56 -16.87
N LYS A 303 13.89 12.30 -15.78
CA LYS A 303 14.09 13.75 -15.82
C LYS A 303 15.37 14.15 -16.56
N GLU A 304 16.34 13.24 -16.64
CA GLU A 304 17.63 13.41 -17.32
C GLU A 304 17.51 13.30 -18.86
N HIS A 305 16.34 12.91 -19.37
CA HIS A 305 16.11 12.68 -20.79
C HIS A 305 14.85 13.40 -21.28
N ASN A 306 15.00 14.50 -22.04
CA ASN A 306 13.88 15.34 -22.52
C ASN A 306 12.71 14.53 -23.13
N VAL A 307 13.02 13.62 -24.05
CA VAL A 307 12.03 12.77 -24.74
C VAL A 307 11.23 11.90 -23.75
N LEU A 308 11.88 11.36 -22.71
CA LEU A 308 11.21 10.53 -21.71
C LEU A 308 10.47 11.37 -20.67
N ARG A 309 11.04 12.51 -20.27
CA ARG A 309 10.45 13.46 -19.33
C ARG A 309 9.08 13.95 -19.81
N GLU A 310 8.94 14.23 -21.10
CA GLU A 310 7.67 14.65 -21.72
C GLU A 310 6.67 13.49 -21.85
N ALA A 311 7.16 12.27 -22.11
CA ALA A 311 6.32 11.08 -22.18
C ALA A 311 5.80 10.63 -20.81
N LEU A 312 6.57 10.83 -19.74
CA LEU A 312 6.30 10.28 -18.40
C LEU A 312 4.91 10.67 -17.84
N PRO A 313 4.47 11.94 -17.84
CA PRO A 313 3.13 12.30 -17.37
C PRO A 313 2.04 11.54 -18.12
N SER A 314 2.15 11.38 -19.45
CA SER A 314 1.13 10.68 -20.24
C SER A 314 1.04 9.18 -19.92
N ILE A 315 2.12 8.57 -19.43
CA ILE A 315 2.15 7.18 -18.98
C ILE A 315 1.63 7.05 -17.55
N LEU A 316 1.97 7.99 -16.66
CA LEU A 316 1.54 7.99 -15.27
C LEU A 316 0.08 8.45 -15.07
N ILE A 317 -0.42 9.34 -15.95
CA ILE A 317 -1.77 9.92 -15.94
C ILE A 317 -2.77 9.10 -16.76
N ARG A 318 -2.41 7.90 -17.28
CA ARG A 318 -3.40 6.97 -17.83
C ARG A 318 -4.32 6.47 -16.70
N ASN A 319 -5.32 7.29 -16.40
CA ASN A 319 -6.35 7.20 -15.38
C ASN A 319 -7.13 5.89 -15.52
N GLY A 320 -6.72 4.84 -14.81
CA GLY A 320 -7.54 3.65 -14.61
C GLY A 320 -7.97 2.89 -15.87
N ARG A 321 -7.49 3.25 -17.07
CA ARG A 321 -7.70 2.47 -18.29
C ARG A 321 -6.62 1.42 -18.38
N THR A 322 -7.01 0.20 -18.02
CA THR A 322 -6.35 -1.04 -18.41
C THR A 322 -5.97 -0.95 -19.90
N VAL A 323 -4.69 -1.08 -20.22
CA VAL A 323 -4.25 -1.28 -21.59
C VAL A 323 -4.76 -2.66 -22.00
N PHE A 324 -5.61 -2.73 -23.04
CA PHE A 324 -6.06 -3.98 -23.62
C PHE A 324 -4.87 -4.68 -24.28
N HIS A 325 -4.59 -5.92 -23.87
CA HIS A 325 -3.72 -6.84 -24.60
C HIS A 325 -4.59 -7.55 -25.65
N PRO A 326 -4.25 -7.53 -26.95
CA PRO A 326 -5.14 -8.01 -28.00
C PRO A 326 -5.43 -9.52 -27.95
N ASN A 327 -4.67 -10.31 -27.19
CA ASN A 327 -4.76 -11.79 -27.21
C ASN A 327 -5.11 -12.47 -25.88
N GLN A 328 -5.49 -11.76 -24.80
CA GLN A 328 -5.87 -12.41 -23.53
C GLN A 328 -7.01 -11.70 -22.80
N CYS A 329 -8.10 -12.42 -22.53
CA CYS A 329 -9.26 -12.00 -21.74
C CYS A 329 -8.98 -11.85 -20.23
N GLN A 330 -7.83 -11.27 -19.87
CA GLN A 330 -7.56 -10.82 -18.51
C GLN A 330 -6.94 -9.43 -18.58
N THR A 331 -7.78 -8.43 -18.30
CA THR A 331 -7.32 -7.10 -17.90
C THR A 331 -6.39 -7.22 -16.69
N PHE A 332 -5.50 -6.24 -16.49
CA PHE A 332 -4.66 -6.02 -15.30
C PHE A 332 -3.16 -6.39 -15.37
N LEU A 333 -2.46 -5.97 -16.43
CA LEU A 333 -0.99 -5.82 -16.40
C LEU A 333 -0.50 -4.62 -15.57
N TYR A 334 -1.42 -3.83 -15.02
CA TYR A 334 -1.11 -2.65 -14.24
C TYR A 334 -1.63 -2.70 -12.80
N TRP A 335 -2.36 -3.75 -12.40
CA TRP A 335 -3.03 -3.84 -11.09
C TRP A 335 -3.13 -5.30 -10.61
N VAL A 336 -2.22 -5.76 -9.77
CA VAL A 336 -2.30 -7.10 -9.19
C VAL A 336 -3.05 -7.01 -7.86
N GLU A 337 -3.97 -7.93 -7.60
CA GLU A 337 -4.54 -8.06 -6.25
C GLU A 337 -3.41 -8.40 -5.29
N CYS A 338 -3.16 -7.50 -4.35
CA CYS A 338 -2.20 -7.78 -3.29
C CYS A 338 -2.79 -8.85 -2.39
N HIS A 339 -2.36 -10.11 -2.51
CA HIS A 339 -2.84 -11.23 -1.69
C HIS A 339 -2.76 -10.99 -0.16
N ALA A 340 -1.93 -10.05 0.29
CA ALA A 340 -1.82 -9.69 1.70
C ALA A 340 -2.89 -8.68 2.17
N CYS A 341 -3.48 -7.86 1.29
CA CYS A 341 -4.50 -6.88 1.66
C CYS A 341 -5.76 -6.86 0.79
N GLU A 342 -5.85 -7.76 -0.19
CA GLU A 342 -6.97 -7.96 -1.13
C GLU A 342 -7.35 -6.67 -1.88
N ARG A 343 -6.39 -5.77 -2.09
CA ARG A 343 -6.58 -4.53 -2.85
C ARG A 343 -5.77 -4.57 -4.13
N LEU A 344 -6.39 -4.10 -5.21
CA LEU A 344 -5.72 -3.80 -6.47
C LEU A 344 -4.61 -2.78 -6.21
N ALA A 345 -3.38 -3.19 -6.47
CA ALA A 345 -2.21 -2.35 -6.33
C ALA A 345 -1.47 -2.36 -7.66
N ASN A 346 -0.92 -1.22 -8.09
CA ASN A 346 -0.27 -1.19 -9.39
C ASN A 346 1.00 -2.08 -9.43
N VAL A 347 1.70 -2.19 -10.57
CA VAL A 347 2.97 -2.96 -10.67
C VAL A 347 4.01 -2.51 -9.61
N TYR A 348 3.79 -1.35 -9.00
CA TYR A 348 4.54 -0.78 -7.89
C TYR A 348 3.77 -0.72 -6.55
N GLY A 349 2.74 -1.52 -6.33
CA GLY A 349 2.05 -1.60 -5.05
C GLY A 349 1.17 -0.39 -4.65
N ARG A 350 0.90 0.58 -5.54
CA ARG A 350 0.11 1.79 -5.23
C ARG A 350 -1.40 1.54 -5.38
N LYS A 351 -2.22 1.99 -4.42
CA LYS A 351 -3.68 1.66 -4.33
C LYS A 351 -4.57 2.66 -5.09
N THR A 352 -5.77 2.22 -5.49
CA THR A 352 -6.76 2.96 -6.29
C THR A 352 -7.48 4.13 -5.61
N ARG A 353 -7.57 4.18 -4.27
CA ARG A 353 -8.46 5.17 -3.60
C ARG A 353 -7.90 6.59 -3.52
N ASP A 354 -6.59 6.78 -3.62
CA ASP A 354 -5.96 8.10 -3.49
C ASP A 354 -6.08 8.95 -4.78
N PHE A 355 -6.66 8.40 -5.85
CA PHE A 355 -6.84 9.10 -7.13
C PHE A 355 -8.17 9.84 -7.25
N PHE A 356 -9.18 9.49 -6.44
CA PHE A 356 -10.54 10.04 -6.58
C PHE A 356 -10.86 11.20 -5.62
N ALA A 357 -9.92 11.58 -4.75
CA ALA A 357 -10.17 12.52 -3.66
C ALA A 357 -9.36 13.83 -3.77
N THR A 358 -9.17 14.40 -4.96
CA THR A 358 -8.73 15.80 -5.09
C THR A 358 -9.23 16.44 -6.39
N THR A 359 -10.53 16.79 -6.44
CA THR A 359 -11.01 18.03 -7.07
C THR A 359 -12.45 18.30 -6.58
N PRO A 360 -12.69 19.32 -5.76
CA PRO A 360 -14.02 19.91 -5.67
C PRO A 360 -14.22 20.75 -6.93
N VAL A 361 -15.13 20.32 -7.81
CA VAL A 361 -15.64 21.21 -8.85
C VAL A 361 -16.60 22.17 -8.16
N SER A 362 -16.11 23.36 -7.80
CA SER A 362 -16.96 24.52 -7.54
C SER A 362 -17.51 25.01 -8.88
N GLY A 363 -18.81 24.88 -9.10
CA GLY A 363 -19.47 25.37 -10.30
C GLY A 363 -20.95 25.62 -10.04
N ASN A 364 -21.30 26.91 -9.97
CA ASN A 364 -22.64 27.46 -9.80
C ASN A 364 -23.71 26.75 -10.62
N THR A 365 -24.81 26.40 -9.96
CA THR A 365 -26.11 26.16 -10.60
C THR A 365 -26.75 27.50 -10.94
N SER A 366 -26.81 27.82 -12.23
CA SER A 366 -27.83 28.71 -12.77
C SER A 366 -28.63 27.96 -13.83
N VAL A 367 -29.90 27.75 -13.49
CA VAL A 367 -31.01 27.27 -14.30
C VAL A 367 -31.09 28.01 -15.64
N VAL A 368 -31.09 27.30 -16.78
CA VAL A 368 -31.94 27.61 -17.96
C VAL A 368 -32.24 26.31 -18.72
N SER A 369 -33.50 26.24 -19.14
CA SER A 369 -34.27 25.16 -19.77
C SER A 369 -33.74 24.57 -21.08
N ALA A 370 -34.18 23.34 -21.36
CA ALA A 370 -34.08 22.65 -22.65
C ALA A 370 -34.80 23.39 -23.80
N PRO A 371 -34.48 23.04 -25.05
CA PRO A 371 -35.52 22.34 -25.82
C PRO A 371 -35.04 21.13 -26.65
N THR A 372 -36.03 20.29 -26.87
CA THR A 372 -36.19 19.05 -27.64
C THR A 372 -35.86 19.19 -29.13
N THR A 373 -35.19 18.21 -29.76
CA THR A 373 -35.71 17.33 -30.86
C THR A 373 -34.63 16.57 -31.67
N LEU A 374 -34.94 15.29 -31.93
CA LEU A 374 -34.59 14.37 -33.04
C LEU A 374 -33.18 14.34 -33.66
N ALA A 375 -32.54 13.17 -33.67
CA ALA A 375 -32.79 12.12 -34.69
C ALA A 375 -31.89 10.89 -34.46
N ALA A 376 -32.50 9.71 -34.47
CA ALA A 376 -31.85 8.42 -34.43
C ALA A 376 -31.28 8.02 -35.80
N ARG A 377 -30.08 7.44 -35.81
CA ARG A 377 -29.66 6.50 -36.87
C ARG A 377 -28.82 5.38 -36.27
N SER A 378 -29.40 4.19 -36.33
CA SER A 378 -28.86 2.90 -35.91
C SER A 378 -27.93 2.33 -36.98
N LEU A 379 -26.83 1.69 -36.57
CA LEU A 379 -26.19 0.59 -37.30
C LEU A 379 -25.72 -0.48 -36.29
N PRO A 380 -25.95 -1.78 -36.55
CA PRO A 380 -25.58 -2.86 -35.64
C PRO A 380 -24.18 -3.38 -35.96
N ILE A 381 -23.38 -3.67 -34.93
CA ILE A 381 -22.22 -4.55 -35.04
C ILE A 381 -22.37 -5.63 -33.98
N THR A 382 -22.79 -6.81 -34.40
CA THR A 382 -22.65 -8.05 -33.66
C THR A 382 -21.30 -8.68 -34.02
N PRO A 383 -20.48 -9.12 -33.05
CA PRO A 383 -19.42 -10.08 -33.33
C PRO A 383 -19.94 -11.50 -33.09
N SER A 384 -19.94 -12.31 -34.14
CA SER A 384 -20.18 -13.75 -34.10
C SER A 384 -18.94 -14.49 -33.59
N CYS A 385 -19.08 -15.20 -32.46
CA CYS A 385 -18.12 -16.22 -32.05
C CYS A 385 -18.31 -17.47 -32.93
N THR A 386 -17.31 -17.81 -33.74
CA THR A 386 -17.23 -19.09 -34.44
C THR A 386 -16.53 -20.10 -33.54
N THR A 387 -17.26 -21.14 -33.13
CA THR A 387 -16.72 -22.35 -32.52
C THR A 387 -16.11 -23.24 -33.60
N VAL A 388 -14.86 -23.66 -33.41
CA VAL A 388 -14.21 -24.70 -34.20
C VAL A 388 -14.67 -26.06 -33.68
N PRO A 389 -15.13 -27.01 -34.53
CA PRO A 389 -15.47 -28.34 -34.08
C PRO A 389 -14.20 -29.18 -33.86
N ARG A 390 -14.17 -29.93 -32.74
CA ARG A 390 -13.23 -31.05 -32.57
C ARG A 390 -13.65 -32.18 -33.51
N ALA A 391 -12.71 -32.65 -34.31
CA ALA A 391 -12.83 -33.84 -35.14
C ALA A 391 -12.65 -35.12 -34.28
N PRO A 392 -13.16 -36.28 -34.75
CA PRO A 392 -13.51 -37.45 -33.93
C PRO A 392 -12.33 -38.21 -33.34
#